data_AF-A0A2P5C0Y6-F1
#
_entry.id   AF-A0A2P5C0Y6-F1
#
_cell.length_a   1.000
_cell.length_b   1.000
_cell.length_c   1.000
_cell.angle_alpha   90.00
_cell.angle_beta   90.00
_cell.angle_gamma   90.00
#
_symmetry.space_group_name_H-M   'P 1'
#
loop_
_entity.id
_entity.type
_entity.pdbx_description
1 polymer ?
#
loop_
_entity_poly.entity_id
_entity_poly.type
_entity_poly.pdbx_seq_one_letter_code
_entity_poly.pdbx_strand_id
1 'polypeptide(L)'
;MKVLHGAHDVWKVVEKGYEELRDEATLSSTQKDSLKDSRKRDKKALFLIYQALDDNGFEKISNAISAKEAWEKLQISYKGEEK
;
A
#
# COMPACT_ATOMS: atom_id res chain seq x y z
N MET A 1 9.53 1.46 9.25
CA MET A 1 9.12 1.01 7.89
C MET A 1 9.55 1.92 6.74
N LYS A 2 9.64 3.25 6.88
CA LYS A 2 10.00 4.16 5.76
C LYS A 2 11.32 3.81 5.05
N VAL A 3 12.36 3.44 5.81
CA VAL A 3 13.67 3.02 5.26
C VAL A 3 13.55 1.74 4.41
N LEU A 4 12.82 0.73 4.91
CA LEU A 4 12.58 -0.53 4.18
C LEU A 4 11.89 -0.29 2.83
N HIS A 5 10.84 0.53 2.82
CA HIS A 5 10.09 0.84 1.60
C HIS A 5 10.87 1.75 0.65
N GLY A 6 11.71 2.65 1.18
CA GLY A 6 12.63 3.48 0.41
C GLY A 6 13.67 2.65 -0.35
N ALA A 7 14.25 1.64 0.30
CA ALA A 7 15.20 0.71 -0.34
C ALA A 7 14.58 -0.07 -1.53
N HIS A 8 13.25 -0.20 -1.56
CA HIS A 8 12.52 -0.93 -2.58
C HIS A 8 11.83 -0.02 -3.63
N ASP A 9 12.01 1.31 -3.54
CA ASP A 9 11.34 2.35 -4.34
C ASP A 9 9.79 2.26 -4.33
N VAL A 10 9.22 1.94 -3.16
CA VAL A 10 7.75 1.81 -3.01
C VAL A 10 7.15 2.78 -2.01
N TRP A 11 7.96 3.62 -1.33
CA TRP A 11 7.45 4.56 -0.33
C TRP A 11 6.38 5.50 -0.87
N LYS A 12 6.52 5.98 -2.11
CA LYS A 12 5.54 6.89 -2.72
C LYS A 12 4.14 6.26 -2.81
N VAL A 13 4.04 4.96 -3.03
CA VAL A 13 2.75 4.24 -3.10
C VAL A 13 2.14 4.06 -1.71
N VAL A 14 2.98 3.85 -0.69
CA VAL A 14 2.51 3.81 0.71
C VAL A 14 1.98 5.17 1.16
N GLU A 15 2.68 6.25 0.81
CA GLU A 15 2.36 7.61 1.27
C GLU A 15 1.17 8.22 0.52
N LYS A 16 1.15 8.11 -0.82
CA LYS A 16 0.13 8.75 -1.65
C LYS A 16 -1.01 7.81 -2.02
N GLY A 17 -0.74 6.50 -2.03
CA GLY A 17 -1.61 5.52 -2.64
C GLY A 17 -1.41 5.47 -4.15
N TYR A 18 -2.22 4.65 -4.80
CA TYR A 18 -2.36 4.65 -6.25
C TYR A 18 -3.85 4.67 -6.60
N GLU A 19 -4.17 5.21 -7.77
CA GLU A 19 -5.56 5.24 -8.24
C GLU A 19 -5.87 3.97 -9.03
N GLU A 20 -6.81 3.18 -8.51
CA GLU A 20 -7.44 2.10 -9.24
C GLU A 20 -8.46 2.73 -10.20
N LEU A 21 -8.07 2.96 -11.46
CA LEU A 21 -8.95 3.53 -12.48
C LEU A 21 -10.10 2.56 -12.78
N ARG A 22 -11.34 3.01 -12.58
CA ARG A 22 -12.56 2.18 -12.72
C ARG A 22 -12.89 1.80 -14.17
N ASP A 23 -12.43 2.59 -15.15
CA ASP A 23 -12.68 2.35 -16.58
C ASP A 23 -11.38 2.18 -17.37
N GLU A 24 -10.67 1.07 -17.12
CA GLU A 24 -9.48 0.67 -17.90
C GLU A 24 -9.75 0.59 -19.41
N ALA A 25 -11.01 0.37 -19.82
CA ALA A 25 -11.44 0.32 -21.21
C ALA A 25 -11.15 1.63 -21.98
N THR A 26 -11.13 2.77 -21.28
CA THR A 26 -10.92 4.11 -21.86
C THR A 26 -9.44 4.53 -21.91
N LEU A 27 -8.55 3.74 -21.29
CA LEU A 27 -7.15 4.10 -21.16
C LEU A 27 -6.34 3.79 -22.42
N SER A 28 -5.44 4.71 -22.76
CA SER A 28 -4.37 4.46 -23.72
C SER A 28 -3.43 3.34 -23.24
N SER A 29 -2.64 2.75 -24.15
CA SER A 29 -1.68 1.71 -23.80
C SER A 29 -0.72 2.16 -22.69
N THR A 30 -0.16 3.36 -22.80
CA THR A 30 0.77 3.93 -21.82
C THR A 30 0.16 4.09 -20.43
N GLN A 31 -1.13 4.46 -20.36
CA GLN A 31 -1.85 4.57 -19.09
C GLN A 31 -2.10 3.19 -18.47
N LYS A 32 -2.41 2.17 -19.29
CA LYS A 32 -2.57 0.78 -18.82
C LYS A 32 -1.27 0.21 -18.27
N ASP A 33 -0.15 0.45 -18.94
CA ASP A 33 1.17 0.04 -18.47
C ASP A 33 1.54 0.71 -17.15
N SER A 34 1.28 2.02 -17.04
CA SER A 34 1.50 2.79 -15.81
C SER A 34 0.64 2.30 -14.64
N LEU A 35 -0.62 1.93 -14.90
CA LEU A 35 -1.53 1.36 -13.90
C LEU A 35 -1.04 -0.02 -13.44
N LYS A 36 -0.64 -0.88 -14.38
CA LYS A 36 -0.08 -2.21 -14.07
C LYS A 36 1.15 -2.10 -13.19
N ASP A 37 2.03 -1.16 -13.47
CA ASP A 37 3.23 -0.95 -12.66
C ASP A 37 2.90 -0.36 -11.28
N SER A 38 1.91 0.52 -11.20
CA SER A 38 1.42 1.04 -9.91
C SER A 38 0.82 -0.08 -9.04
N ARG A 39 0.00 -0.95 -9.62
CA ARG A 39 -0.55 -2.15 -8.93
C ARG A 39 0.56 -3.07 -8.42
N LYS A 40 1.60 -3.33 -9.22
CA LYS A 40 2.75 -4.14 -8.77
C LYS A 40 3.47 -3.50 -7.59
N ARG A 41 3.73 -2.19 -7.64
CA ARG A 41 4.40 -1.46 -6.56
C ARG A 41 3.56 -1.46 -5.28
N ASP A 42 2.24 -1.32 -5.40
CA ASP A 42 1.31 -1.43 -4.27
C ASP A 42 1.38 -2.82 -3.61
N LYS A 43 1.27 -3.90 -4.39
CA LYS A 43 1.37 -5.26 -3.83
C LYS A 43 2.73 -5.55 -3.21
N LYS A 44 3.82 -5.04 -3.80
CA LYS A 44 5.16 -5.12 -3.21
C LYS A 44 5.23 -4.37 -1.88
N ALA A 45 4.68 -3.16 -1.81
CA ALA A 45 4.64 -2.38 -0.57
C ALA A 45 3.80 -3.10 0.51
N LEU A 46 2.60 -3.56 0.16
CA LEU A 46 1.72 -4.26 1.09
C LEU A 46 2.40 -5.53 1.65
N PHE A 47 3.06 -6.30 0.80
CA PHE A 47 3.85 -7.46 1.22
C PHE A 47 4.98 -7.07 2.20
N LEU A 48 5.73 -6.01 1.93
CA LEU A 48 6.79 -5.52 2.83
C LEU A 48 6.24 -5.04 4.17
N ILE A 49 5.02 -4.46 4.20
CA ILE A 49 4.33 -4.13 5.44
C ILE A 49 4.03 -5.42 6.22
N TYR A 50 3.43 -6.44 5.58
CA TYR A 50 3.14 -7.71 6.24
C TYR A 50 4.38 -8.40 6.79
N GLN A 51 5.49 -8.43 6.05
CA GLN A 51 6.74 -9.03 6.52
C GLN A 51 7.38 -8.31 7.73
N ALA A 52 7.01 -7.05 7.95
CA ALA A 52 7.56 -6.25 9.04
C ALA A 52 6.71 -6.32 10.32
N LEU A 53 5.63 -7.09 10.34
CA LEU A 53 4.70 -7.21 11.46
C LEU A 53 4.76 -8.60 12.09
N ASP A 54 4.40 -8.65 13.36
CA ASP A 54 4.03 -9.89 14.07
C ASP A 54 2.56 -10.25 13.80
N ASP A 55 2.12 -11.41 14.29
CA ASP A 55 0.77 -11.93 14.05
C ASP A 55 -0.33 -10.93 14.49
N ASN A 56 -0.14 -10.27 15.63
CA ASN A 56 -1.06 -9.24 16.14
C ASN A 56 -1.09 -7.99 15.26
N GLY A 57 0.06 -7.53 14.76
CA GLY A 57 0.12 -6.43 13.79
C GLY A 57 -0.55 -6.79 12.47
N PHE A 58 -0.35 -8.02 11.99
CA PHE A 58 -0.94 -8.52 10.76
C PHE A 58 -2.47 -8.56 10.83
N GLU A 59 -3.04 -9.09 11.91
CA GLU A 59 -4.50 -9.21 12.09
C GLU A 59 -5.21 -7.86 11.93
N LYS A 60 -4.62 -6.77 12.47
CA LYS A 60 -5.16 -5.39 12.37
C LYS A 60 -5.28 -4.86 10.95
N ILE A 61 -4.47 -5.36 10.02
CA ILE A 61 -4.43 -4.91 8.63
C ILE A 61 -4.73 -6.00 7.59
N SER A 62 -5.18 -7.17 8.06
CA SER A 62 -5.50 -8.33 7.22
C SER A 62 -6.54 -8.00 6.13
N ASN A 63 -7.49 -7.10 6.43
CA ASN A 63 -8.53 -6.64 5.51
C ASN A 63 -8.12 -5.46 4.62
N ALA A 64 -6.87 -4.99 4.67
CA ALA A 64 -6.41 -3.90 3.82
C ALA A 64 -6.20 -4.37 2.38
N ILE A 65 -6.76 -3.65 1.41
CA ILE A 65 -6.66 -4.01 -0.01
C ILE A 65 -5.51 -3.29 -0.72
N SER A 66 -4.91 -2.29 -0.08
CA SER A 66 -3.77 -1.50 -0.59
C SER A 66 -2.72 -1.25 0.50
N ALA A 67 -1.50 -0.94 0.09
CA ALA A 67 -0.42 -0.60 1.01
C ALA A 67 -0.69 0.69 1.80
N LYS A 68 -1.36 1.67 1.17
CA LYS A 68 -1.78 2.91 1.83
C LYS A 68 -2.78 2.63 2.95
N GLU A 69 -3.82 1.87 2.66
CA GLU A 69 -4.84 1.54 3.67
C GLU A 69 -4.24 0.74 4.84
N ALA A 70 -3.35 -0.21 4.55
CA ALA A 70 -2.61 -0.93 5.58
C ALA A 70 -1.79 0.02 6.45
N TRP A 71 -1.06 0.96 5.82
CA TRP A 71 -0.25 1.93 6.54
C TRP A 71 -1.08 2.89 7.40
N GLU A 72 -2.20 3.39 6.89
CA GLU A 72 -3.14 4.26 7.64
C GLU A 72 -3.72 3.53 8.85
N LYS A 73 -4.18 2.28 8.68
CA LYS A 73 -4.65 1.43 9.78
C LYS A 73 -3.58 1.20 10.85
N LEU A 74 -2.34 0.93 10.45
CA LEU A 74 -1.22 0.81 11.39
C LEU A 74 -1.00 2.11 12.15
N GLN A 75 -0.98 3.25 11.46
CA GLN A 75 -0.78 4.56 12.09
C GLN A 75 -1.85 4.85 13.15
N ILE A 76 -3.11 4.54 12.87
CA ILE A 76 -4.22 4.67 13.83
C ILE A 76 -3.98 3.72 15.02
N SER A 77 -3.65 2.45 14.76
CA SER A 77 -3.48 1.45 15.83
C SER A 77 -2.32 1.73 16.80
N TYR A 78 -1.26 2.42 16.35
CA TYR A 78 -0.08 2.74 17.16
C TYR A 78 -0.06 4.14 17.74
N LYS A 79 -0.83 5.08 17.18
CA LYS A 79 -1.02 6.40 17.82
C LYS A 79 -1.97 6.34 19.03
N GLY A 80 -2.54 5.17 19.31
CA GLY A 80 -3.65 5.02 20.23
C GLY A 80 -4.93 5.46 19.55
N GLU A 81 -6.03 4.76 19.83
CA GLU A 81 -7.35 5.38 19.74
C GLU A 81 -7.32 6.56 20.71
N GLU A 82 -6.94 7.76 20.25
CA GLU A 82 -7.22 8.99 20.99
C GLU A 82 -8.75 9.09 21.07
N LYS A 83 -9.30 8.61 22.18
CA LYS A 83 -10.67 8.81 22.64
C LYS A 83 -10.69 9.91 23.67
#